data_AF-A0AAV9J7L2-F1
#
_entry.id   AF-A0AAV9J7L2-F1
#
_cell.length_a   1.000
_cell.length_b   1.000
_cell.length_c   1.000
_cell.angle_alpha   90.00
_cell.angle_beta   90.00
_cell.angle_gamma   90.00
#
_symmetry.space_group_name_H-M   'P 1'
#
loop_
_entity.id
_entity.type
_entity.pdbx_description
1 polymer ?
#
loop_
_entity_poly.entity_id
_entity_poly.type
_entity_poly.pdbx_seq_one_letter_code
_entity_poly.pdbx_strand_id
1 'polypeptide(L)'
;MPPYQNPPPVDEPIIRHGRYAFDAPRKFQNAHPADLIFSATVPIVEKYILLSFRHESDPLLIEALSSSPTLCYACDTTPAVHCLVRFHLFVKVQLKLVCDLDACRSAGTVMLRDGERWRSLKDWLRTLPAPTLKGYGKAALEAQYRWWRSTGRPFRFLELPKELHSHILLFAFGEHIEPEYVSEWKYGDNGTGGHSTKQVNLTKGTLRLKDRNRGRGYDRARFPPVTPVNLALLGLSKQTREMALDVLWADTTKTYRSPPDIWSWDTRVEQSIDVLPEARLGCLRRIQLALRNDEYVLLFTVRLPGVNNPADWSYQDPSMSVWNMLPNLKYINVDFQSTAGSGYSPWCRSMYRRHPDVSDDDEFARMDFDRLPCQKVLLHWMLCFAAKHIIHIPTIELTGFLKTCTKQKWEAILYDRSRTDYMNIIKEEQQAIVALPLENL
;
A
#
# COMPACT_ATOMS: atom_id res chain seq x y z
N MET A 1 35.37 -43.75 -1.27
CA MET A 1 34.48 -42.57 -1.33
C MET A 1 34.23 -42.23 -2.78
N PRO A 2 32.99 -41.91 -3.19
CA PRO A 2 32.73 -41.46 -4.57
C PRO A 2 33.57 -40.22 -4.88
N PRO A 3 34.08 -40.07 -6.12
CA PRO A 3 34.92 -38.93 -6.50
C PRO A 3 34.17 -37.61 -6.29
N TYR A 4 34.88 -36.61 -5.76
CA TYR A 4 34.35 -35.26 -5.55
C TYR A 4 33.86 -34.67 -6.87
N GLN A 5 32.55 -34.63 -7.08
CA GLN A 5 31.97 -33.99 -8.25
C GLN A 5 31.88 -32.50 -7.99
N ASN A 6 32.79 -31.75 -8.61
CA ASN A 6 32.67 -30.30 -8.61
C ASN A 6 31.40 -29.89 -9.37
N PRO A 7 30.63 -28.94 -8.83
CA PRO A 7 29.50 -28.36 -9.54
C PRO A 7 29.95 -27.78 -10.90
N PRO A 8 29.15 -27.92 -11.98
CA PRO A 8 29.47 -27.29 -13.25
C PRO A 8 29.56 -25.76 -13.09
N PRO A 9 30.51 -25.12 -13.81
CA PRO A 9 30.76 -23.68 -13.75
C PRO A 9 29.52 -22.89 -14.17
N VAL A 10 29.53 -21.60 -13.85
CA VAL A 10 28.43 -20.70 -14.14
C VAL A 10 29.00 -19.35 -14.60
N ASP A 11 28.65 -18.97 -15.82
CA ASP A 11 29.15 -17.73 -16.41
C ASP A 11 28.45 -16.48 -15.83
N GLU A 12 27.21 -16.61 -15.36
CA GLU A 12 26.44 -15.51 -14.75
C GLU A 12 25.75 -15.96 -13.46
N PRO A 13 25.50 -15.07 -12.48
CA PRO A 13 24.75 -15.41 -11.29
C PRO A 13 23.35 -15.95 -11.61
N ILE A 14 23.09 -17.22 -11.33
CA ILE A 14 21.78 -17.81 -11.56
C ILE A 14 20.90 -17.58 -10.33
N ILE A 15 19.91 -16.71 -10.48
CA ILE A 15 18.93 -16.39 -9.44
C ILE A 15 17.73 -17.33 -9.54
N ARG A 16 17.34 -17.92 -8.41
CA ARG A 16 16.14 -18.75 -8.24
C ARG A 16 15.41 -18.44 -6.94
N HIS A 17 14.10 -18.67 -6.92
CA HIS A 17 13.25 -18.43 -5.75
C HIS A 17 12.98 -19.66 -4.88
N GLY A 18 13.67 -20.77 -5.16
CA GLY A 18 13.53 -22.00 -4.37
C GLY A 18 14.74 -22.90 -4.53
N ARG A 19 15.08 -23.61 -3.46
CA ARG A 19 16.20 -24.54 -3.40
C ARG A 19 16.13 -25.63 -4.48
N TYR A 20 14.92 -26.08 -4.81
CA TYR A 20 14.65 -27.15 -5.76
C TYR A 20 14.54 -26.66 -7.21
N ALA A 21 14.67 -25.35 -7.46
CA ALA A 21 14.56 -24.77 -8.80
C ALA A 21 15.88 -24.81 -9.59
N PHE A 22 16.87 -25.56 -9.10
CA PHE A 22 18.05 -25.96 -9.85
C PHE A 22 17.86 -27.40 -10.33
N ASP A 23 18.19 -27.69 -11.60
CA ASP A 23 17.84 -28.92 -12.33
C ASP A 23 18.33 -30.25 -11.71
N ALA A 24 19.08 -30.19 -10.61
CA ALA A 24 19.34 -31.32 -9.73
C ALA A 24 19.31 -30.84 -8.26
N PRO A 25 18.77 -31.62 -7.31
CA PRO A 25 18.81 -31.30 -5.88
C PRO A 25 20.27 -31.32 -5.42
N ARG A 26 20.91 -30.15 -5.45
CA ARG A 26 22.27 -30.00 -4.94
C ARG A 26 22.22 -30.06 -3.43
N LYS A 27 22.91 -31.06 -2.87
CA LYS A 27 23.11 -31.15 -1.43
C LYS A 27 24.10 -30.05 -1.05
N PHE A 28 23.69 -29.12 -0.19
CA PHE A 28 24.64 -28.23 0.48
C PHE A 28 25.63 -29.11 1.22
N GLN A 29 26.90 -28.75 1.13
CA GLN A 29 28.00 -29.51 1.72
C GLN A 29 28.66 -28.65 2.79
N ASN A 30 29.28 -29.30 3.77
CA ASN A 30 30.18 -28.60 4.66
C ASN A 30 31.36 -28.10 3.81
N ALA A 31 31.66 -26.80 3.90
CA ALA A 31 32.82 -26.23 3.25
C ALA A 31 34.08 -26.98 3.70
N HIS A 32 34.98 -27.25 2.74
CA HIS A 32 36.26 -27.84 3.08
C HIS A 32 37.06 -26.87 3.98
N PRO A 33 37.80 -27.32 5.00
CA PRO A 33 38.59 -26.43 5.85
C PRO A 33 39.64 -25.59 5.10
N ALA A 34 40.07 -26.07 3.93
CA ALA A 34 40.97 -25.37 3.01
C ALA A 34 40.24 -24.71 1.82
N ASP A 35 38.94 -24.44 1.94
CA ASP A 35 38.22 -23.58 1.00
C ASP A 35 38.46 -22.10 1.37
N LEU A 36 39.51 -21.55 0.78
CA LEU A 36 39.93 -20.16 1.00
C LEU A 36 38.93 -19.18 0.40
N ILE A 37 38.24 -19.55 -0.69
CA ILE A 37 37.23 -18.69 -1.32
C ILE A 37 36.03 -18.56 -0.38
N PHE A 38 35.53 -19.68 0.16
CA PHE A 38 34.46 -19.68 1.16
C PHE A 38 34.85 -18.84 2.37
N SER A 39 36.01 -19.13 2.95
CA SER A 39 36.53 -18.45 4.16
C SER A 39 36.69 -16.95 3.97
N ALA A 40 37.16 -16.50 2.80
CA ALA A 40 37.29 -15.08 2.47
C ALA A 40 35.94 -14.41 2.18
N THR A 41 34.94 -15.18 1.74
CA THR A 41 33.61 -14.65 1.40
C THR A 41 32.74 -14.41 2.62
N VAL A 42 32.80 -15.28 3.64
CA VAL A 42 32.03 -15.17 4.89
C VAL A 42 32.08 -13.74 5.48
N PRO A 43 33.24 -13.13 5.76
CA PRO A 43 33.29 -11.80 6.37
C PRO A 43 32.79 -10.67 5.45
N ILE A 44 32.81 -10.87 4.12
CA ILE A 44 32.23 -9.91 3.16
C ILE A 44 30.70 -9.94 3.27
N VAL A 45 30.13 -11.14 3.33
CA VAL A 45 28.69 -11.35 3.48
C VAL A 45 28.22 -10.86 4.85
N GLU A 46 28.93 -11.15 5.94
CA GLU A 46 28.62 -10.63 7.28
C GLU A 46 28.61 -9.10 7.32
N LYS A 47 29.61 -8.44 6.74
CA LYS A 47 29.62 -6.97 6.64
C LYS A 47 28.46 -6.42 5.82
N TYR A 48 28.01 -7.15 4.80
CA TYR A 48 26.85 -6.78 3.99
C TYR A 48 25.54 -6.90 4.79
N ILE A 49 25.40 -7.94 5.62
CA ILE A 49 24.26 -8.13 6.53
C ILE A 49 24.12 -6.95 7.51
N LEU A 50 25.23 -6.39 7.96
CA LEU A 50 25.24 -5.27 8.92
C LEU A 50 24.93 -3.89 8.30
N LEU A 51 24.72 -3.78 6.98
CA LEU A 51 24.47 -2.48 6.35
C LEU A 51 23.10 -1.87 6.73
N SER A 52 22.11 -2.70 7.06
CA SER A 52 20.83 -2.22 7.59
C SER A 52 20.07 -3.33 8.30
N PHE A 53 19.14 -2.94 9.17
CA PHE A 53 18.25 -3.88 9.88
C PHE A 53 17.50 -4.82 8.92
N ARG A 54 17.20 -4.38 7.69
CA ARG A 54 16.55 -5.22 6.67
C ARG A 54 17.43 -6.38 6.21
N HIS A 55 18.74 -6.18 6.15
CA HIS A 55 19.70 -7.23 5.79
C HIS A 55 19.97 -8.16 6.98
N GLU A 56 19.98 -7.64 8.20
CA GLU A 56 20.14 -8.41 9.44
C GLU A 56 19.02 -9.44 9.67
N SER A 57 17.80 -9.06 9.32
CA SER A 57 16.58 -9.85 9.55
C SER A 57 16.22 -10.82 8.43
N ASP A 58 16.85 -10.70 7.26
CA ASP A 58 16.83 -11.69 6.17
C ASP A 58 18.26 -11.98 5.72
N PRO A 59 19.08 -12.59 6.62
CA PRO A 59 20.52 -12.65 6.42
C PRO A 59 20.84 -13.44 5.16
N LEU A 60 21.70 -12.86 4.32
CA LEU A 60 22.31 -13.56 3.21
C LEU A 60 23.41 -14.46 3.77
N LEU A 61 23.37 -15.74 3.46
CA LEU A 61 24.38 -16.72 3.85
C LEU A 61 25.14 -17.19 2.62
N ILE A 62 26.35 -17.70 2.83
CA ILE A 62 27.07 -18.45 1.79
C ILE A 62 27.09 -19.93 2.16
N GLU A 63 26.76 -20.77 1.19
CA GLU A 63 26.74 -22.22 1.29
C GLU A 63 27.72 -22.81 0.27
N ALA A 64 28.49 -23.80 0.71
CA ALA A 64 29.39 -24.54 -0.16
C ALA A 64 28.62 -25.58 -0.98
N LEU A 65 28.89 -25.62 -2.28
CA LEU A 65 28.35 -26.64 -3.20
C LEU A 65 29.39 -27.72 -3.54
N SER A 66 30.60 -27.58 -3.01
CA SER A 66 31.70 -28.52 -3.16
C SER A 66 32.43 -28.68 -1.83
N SER A 67 32.96 -29.87 -1.57
CA SER A 67 33.86 -30.17 -0.46
C SER A 67 35.32 -30.23 -0.91
N SER A 68 35.63 -29.71 -2.09
CA SER A 68 37.00 -29.64 -2.61
C SER A 68 37.77 -28.48 -1.97
N PRO A 69 39.08 -28.63 -1.70
CA PRO A 69 39.93 -27.51 -1.30
C PRO A 69 40.06 -26.49 -2.44
N THR A 70 40.35 -25.23 -2.10
CA THR A 70 40.71 -24.22 -3.09
C THR A 70 42.11 -24.50 -3.64
N LEU A 71 42.26 -24.62 -4.97
CA LEU A 71 43.58 -24.66 -5.60
C LEU A 71 44.07 -23.24 -5.87
N CYS A 72 45.25 -22.91 -5.38
CA CYS A 72 45.89 -21.59 -5.54
C CYS A 72 46.96 -21.63 -6.63
N TYR A 73 46.99 -20.60 -7.47
CA TYR A 73 48.08 -20.24 -8.36
C TYR A 73 48.79 -18.99 -7.84
N ALA A 74 49.80 -18.51 -8.56
CA ALA A 74 50.67 -17.43 -8.12
C ALA A 74 49.91 -16.18 -7.63
N CYS A 75 48.85 -15.77 -8.35
CA CYS A 75 48.12 -14.53 -8.08
C CYS A 75 46.60 -14.72 -7.94
N ASP A 76 46.06 -15.90 -8.24
CA ASP A 76 44.63 -16.17 -8.13
C ASP A 76 44.33 -17.63 -7.80
N THR A 77 43.08 -17.92 -7.47
CA THR A 77 42.61 -19.28 -7.22
C THR A 77 41.83 -19.83 -8.41
N THR A 78 41.77 -21.15 -8.52
CA THR A 78 40.76 -21.82 -9.33
C THR A 78 39.35 -21.31 -8.96
N PRO A 79 38.50 -20.96 -9.94
CA PRO A 79 37.13 -20.60 -9.66
C PRO A 79 36.34 -21.75 -9.02
N ALA A 80 35.53 -21.43 -8.00
CA ALA A 80 34.67 -22.38 -7.31
C ALA A 80 33.22 -21.87 -7.24
N VAL A 81 32.27 -22.78 -7.41
CA VAL A 81 30.85 -22.44 -7.40
C VAL A 81 30.29 -22.55 -5.99
N HIS A 82 29.62 -21.49 -5.57
CA HIS A 82 28.97 -21.35 -4.27
C HIS A 82 27.49 -21.01 -4.43
N CYS A 83 26.73 -21.08 -3.35
CA CYS A 83 25.37 -20.59 -3.32
C CYS A 83 25.23 -19.51 -2.26
N LEU A 84 24.75 -18.33 -2.65
CA LEU A 84 24.28 -17.33 -1.72
C LEU A 84 22.80 -17.62 -1.43
N VAL A 85 22.46 -17.76 -0.16
CA VAL A 85 21.13 -18.22 0.28
C VAL A 85 20.52 -17.19 1.21
N ARG A 86 19.26 -16.86 0.93
CA ARG A 86 18.40 -15.97 1.70
C ARG A 86 16.96 -16.47 1.52
N PHE A 87 16.04 -16.24 2.45
CA PHE A 87 14.74 -16.93 2.58
C PHE A 87 14.08 -17.50 1.28
N HIS A 88 13.86 -16.64 0.29
CA HIS A 88 13.33 -17.00 -1.05
C HIS A 88 14.26 -16.61 -2.19
N LEU A 89 15.55 -16.53 -1.94
CA LEU A 89 16.57 -16.13 -2.89
C LEU A 89 17.74 -17.10 -2.79
N PHE A 90 17.94 -17.86 -3.84
CA PHE A 90 19.09 -18.73 -4.02
C PHE A 90 19.84 -18.23 -5.23
N VAL A 91 21.05 -17.73 -5.02
CA VAL A 91 21.91 -17.26 -6.11
C VAL A 91 23.10 -18.19 -6.23
N LYS A 92 23.17 -18.91 -7.33
CA LYS A 92 24.33 -19.73 -7.67
C LYS A 92 25.37 -18.83 -8.33
N VAL A 93 26.55 -18.75 -7.72
CA VAL A 93 27.62 -17.83 -8.13
C VAL A 93 28.92 -18.59 -8.33
N GLN A 94 29.75 -18.13 -9.25
CA GLN A 94 31.12 -18.61 -9.41
C GLN A 94 32.08 -17.54 -8.88
N LEU A 95 32.88 -17.94 -7.90
CA LEU A 95 33.77 -17.06 -7.15
C LEU A 95 35.22 -17.47 -7.35
N LYS A 96 36.14 -16.49 -7.30
CA LYS A 96 37.57 -16.74 -7.15
C LYS A 96 38.20 -15.70 -6.24
N LEU A 97 39.32 -16.05 -5.64
CA LEU A 97 40.12 -15.12 -4.85
C LEU A 97 41.27 -14.61 -5.73
N VAL A 98 41.42 -13.30 -5.82
CA VAL A 98 42.57 -12.65 -6.48
C VAL A 98 43.42 -12.01 -5.39
N CYS A 99 44.66 -12.47 -5.25
CA CYS A 99 45.59 -11.97 -4.25
C CYS A 99 46.22 -10.66 -4.74
N ASP A 100 46.32 -9.68 -3.85
CA ASP A 100 47.09 -8.47 -4.11
C ASP A 100 48.59 -8.82 -4.06
N LEU A 101 49.32 -8.49 -5.13
CA LEU A 101 50.76 -8.75 -5.24
C LEU A 101 51.55 -7.92 -4.22
N ASP A 102 51.07 -6.73 -3.89
CA ASP A 102 51.79 -5.78 -3.03
C ASP A 102 51.54 -6.04 -1.54
N ALA A 103 50.44 -6.71 -1.18
CA ALA A 103 50.00 -6.90 0.20
C ALA A 103 50.27 -8.30 0.79
N CYS A 104 51.28 -9.01 0.28
CA CYS A 104 51.78 -10.29 0.82
C CYS A 104 50.67 -11.32 1.16
N ARG A 105 50.03 -11.96 0.18
CA ARG A 105 49.06 -13.10 0.28
C ARG A 105 47.90 -12.98 1.30
N SER A 106 47.84 -11.93 2.11
CA SER A 106 46.94 -11.75 3.25
C SER A 106 45.77 -10.83 2.92
N ALA A 107 45.92 -9.99 1.89
CA ALA A 107 44.82 -9.25 1.28
C ALA A 107 44.47 -9.87 -0.08
N GLY A 108 43.29 -10.50 -0.15
CA GLY A 108 42.70 -11.00 -1.38
C GLY A 108 41.34 -10.38 -1.62
N THR A 109 41.02 -10.09 -2.88
CA THR A 109 39.69 -9.63 -3.29
C THR A 109 38.89 -10.83 -3.80
N VAL A 110 37.72 -11.08 -3.22
CA VAL A 110 36.78 -12.07 -3.75
C VAL A 110 36.08 -11.49 -4.96
N MET A 111 36.29 -12.14 -6.11
CA MET A 111 35.72 -11.78 -7.40
C MET A 111 34.61 -12.75 -7.76
N LEU A 112 33.51 -12.23 -8.30
CA LEU A 112 32.36 -12.94 -8.81
C LEU A 112 32.33 -12.87 -10.33
N ARG A 113 32.01 -14.00 -10.98
CA ARG A 113 31.81 -14.09 -12.43
C ARG A 113 30.43 -13.52 -12.80
N ASP A 114 30.43 -12.53 -13.70
CA ASP A 114 29.25 -11.83 -14.21
C ASP A 114 29.39 -11.69 -15.74
N GLY A 115 28.96 -12.73 -16.44
CA GLY A 115 29.14 -12.93 -17.88
C GLY A 115 30.61 -13.17 -18.20
N GLU A 116 31.15 -12.34 -19.08
CA GLU A 116 32.58 -12.40 -19.44
C GLU A 116 33.50 -11.73 -18.41
N ARG A 117 32.93 -10.98 -17.46
CA ARG A 117 33.68 -10.11 -16.54
C ARG A 117 33.79 -10.72 -15.15
N TRP A 118 34.86 -10.32 -14.45
CA TRP A 118 35.01 -10.55 -13.01
C TRP A 118 34.79 -9.23 -12.29
N ARG A 119 33.85 -9.20 -11.34
CA ARG A 119 33.55 -8.02 -10.52
C ARG A 119 33.75 -8.34 -9.04
N SER A 120 34.15 -7.35 -8.24
CA SER A 120 34.21 -7.47 -6.78
C SER A 120 32.87 -7.95 -6.22
N LEU A 121 32.89 -9.00 -5.39
CA LEU A 121 31.69 -9.50 -4.73
C LEU A 121 31.00 -8.41 -3.90
N LYS A 122 31.78 -7.57 -3.22
CA LYS A 122 31.26 -6.46 -2.40
C LYS A 122 30.44 -5.47 -3.23
N ASP A 123 30.88 -5.16 -4.45
CA ASP A 123 30.17 -4.23 -5.33
C ASP A 123 28.95 -4.86 -5.96
N TRP A 124 29.02 -6.14 -6.31
CA TRP A 124 27.87 -6.90 -6.81
C TRP A 124 26.79 -7.10 -5.74
N LEU A 125 27.14 -7.34 -4.47
CA LEU A 125 26.15 -7.46 -3.39
C LEU A 125 25.28 -6.19 -3.24
N ARG A 126 25.83 -5.01 -3.55
CA ARG A 126 25.08 -3.74 -3.55
C ARG A 126 24.06 -3.65 -4.67
N THR A 127 24.17 -4.45 -5.73
CA THR A 127 23.19 -4.50 -6.83
C THR A 127 22.05 -5.48 -6.57
N LEU A 128 22.11 -6.28 -5.50
CA LEU A 128 21.03 -7.19 -5.15
C LEU A 128 19.77 -6.40 -4.73
N PRO A 129 18.57 -6.90 -5.08
CA PRO A 129 17.34 -6.29 -4.65
C PRO A 129 17.27 -6.27 -3.11
N ALA A 130 16.83 -5.13 -2.58
CA ALA A 130 16.65 -4.96 -1.14
C ALA A 130 15.79 -6.08 -0.54
N PRO A 131 16.00 -6.47 0.72
CA PRO A 131 15.24 -7.57 1.28
C PRO A 131 13.72 -7.35 1.29
N THR A 132 13.02 -8.30 0.67
CA THR A 132 11.55 -8.32 0.48
C THR A 132 10.97 -9.57 1.14
N LEU A 133 11.17 -9.72 2.46
CA LEU A 133 10.48 -10.75 3.23
C LEU A 133 8.98 -10.44 3.25
N LYS A 134 8.19 -11.16 2.45
CA LYS A 134 6.74 -11.24 2.68
C LYS A 134 6.53 -11.84 4.08
N GLY A 135 5.99 -11.06 5.01
CA GLY A 135 5.79 -11.49 6.40
C GLY A 135 6.89 -11.08 7.40
N TYR A 136 7.86 -10.25 6.98
CA TYR A 136 8.89 -9.64 7.83
C TYR A 136 8.37 -9.13 9.18
N GLY A 137 7.22 -8.47 9.15
CA GLY A 137 6.62 -7.87 10.33
C GLY A 137 6.31 -8.86 11.45
N LYS A 138 6.21 -10.17 11.19
CA LYS A 138 5.89 -11.15 12.24
C LYS A 138 7.14 -11.76 12.86
N ALA A 139 8.08 -12.25 12.05
CA ALA A 139 9.29 -12.90 12.56
C ALA A 139 10.28 -11.90 13.18
N ALA A 140 10.48 -10.74 12.56
CA ALA A 140 11.33 -9.68 13.12
C ALA A 140 10.73 -9.12 14.43
N LEU A 141 9.40 -8.94 14.46
CA LEU A 141 8.69 -8.53 15.68
C LEU A 141 8.81 -9.59 16.77
N GLU A 142 8.77 -10.87 16.44
CA GLU A 142 8.91 -11.93 17.43
C GLU A 142 10.34 -12.06 17.97
N ALA A 143 11.35 -11.91 17.12
CA ALA A 143 12.75 -11.82 17.54
C ALA A 143 13.00 -10.59 18.43
N GLN A 144 12.52 -9.43 18.00
CA GLN A 144 12.57 -8.17 18.75
C GLN A 144 11.82 -8.29 20.08
N TYR A 145 10.64 -8.91 20.11
CA TYR A 145 9.87 -9.16 21.32
C TYR A 145 10.59 -10.09 22.29
N ARG A 146 11.22 -11.17 21.81
CA ARG A 146 12.02 -12.08 22.64
C ARG A 146 13.25 -11.39 23.22
N TRP A 147 13.94 -10.58 22.41
CA TRP A 147 15.08 -9.77 22.86
C TRP A 147 14.66 -8.70 23.89
N TRP A 148 13.52 -8.05 23.68
CA TRP A 148 12.96 -7.11 24.65
C TRP A 148 12.57 -7.78 25.96
N ARG A 149 11.92 -8.95 25.90
CA ARG A 149 11.62 -9.73 27.11
C ARG A 149 12.88 -10.19 27.84
N SER A 150 13.93 -10.57 27.12
CA SER A 150 15.16 -11.08 27.76
C SER A 150 15.98 -9.99 28.44
N THR A 151 15.91 -8.75 27.95
CA THR A 151 16.62 -7.62 28.57
C THR A 151 15.92 -7.09 29.82
N GLY A 152 14.60 -7.28 29.95
CA GLY A 152 13.81 -6.90 31.14
C GLY A 152 13.79 -5.40 31.44
N ARG A 153 14.34 -4.56 30.55
CA ARG A 153 14.46 -3.11 30.74
C ARG A 153 13.45 -2.39 29.85
N PRO A 154 12.72 -1.40 30.37
CA PRO A 154 11.95 -0.50 29.51
C PRO A 154 12.94 0.28 28.64
N PHE A 155 12.73 0.29 27.32
CA PHE A 155 13.48 1.19 26.45
C PHE A 155 12.89 2.59 26.57
N ARG A 156 13.76 3.60 26.57
CA ARG A 156 13.31 4.99 26.56
C ARG A 156 12.83 5.29 25.16
N PHE A 157 11.51 5.39 24.99
CA PHE A 157 10.88 5.61 23.69
C PHE A 157 11.58 6.72 22.90
N LEU A 158 11.83 7.86 23.53
CA LEU A 158 12.47 9.04 22.90
C LEU A 158 13.94 8.84 22.49
N GLU A 159 14.63 7.81 22.99
CA GLU A 159 16.00 7.48 22.58
C GLU A 159 16.05 6.57 21.34
N LEU A 160 14.90 6.05 20.90
CA LEU A 160 14.83 5.30 19.64
C LEU A 160 15.02 6.24 18.43
N PRO A 161 15.46 5.71 17.29
CA PRO A 161 15.39 6.40 16.00
C PRO A 161 13.97 6.85 15.66
N LYS A 162 13.85 7.99 14.97
CA LYS A 162 12.56 8.61 14.62
C LYS A 162 11.65 7.67 13.82
N GLU A 163 12.23 6.84 12.96
CA GLU A 163 11.51 5.87 12.15
C GLU A 163 10.80 4.83 13.03
N LEU A 164 11.45 4.40 14.12
CA LEU A 164 10.85 3.48 15.09
C LEU A 164 9.76 4.16 15.93
N HIS A 165 9.91 5.46 16.25
CA HIS A 165 8.83 6.22 16.87
C HIS A 165 7.58 6.18 16.01
N SER A 166 7.71 6.53 14.73
CA SER A 166 6.59 6.56 13.80
C SER A 166 5.92 5.20 13.65
N HIS A 167 6.69 4.11 13.53
CA HIS A 167 6.12 2.77 13.41
C HIS A 167 5.40 2.31 14.70
N ILE A 168 5.97 2.56 15.87
CA ILE A 168 5.32 2.21 17.14
C ILE A 168 4.02 2.99 17.31
N LEU A 169 4.04 4.30 17.03
CA LEU A 169 2.86 5.15 17.10
C LEU A 169 1.79 4.72 16.09
N LEU A 170 2.16 4.44 14.84
CA LEU A 170 1.25 3.94 13.82
C LEU A 170 0.61 2.61 14.23
N PHE A 171 1.42 1.67 14.74
CA PHE A 171 0.92 0.40 15.25
C PHE A 171 -0.07 0.60 16.41
N ALA A 172 0.24 1.52 17.33
CA ALA A 172 -0.60 1.78 18.50
C ALA A 172 -1.89 2.55 18.18
N PHE A 173 -1.91 3.37 17.11
CA PHE A 173 -3.12 4.00 16.60
C PHE A 173 -3.99 3.06 15.77
N GLY A 174 -3.36 2.13 15.07
CA GLY A 174 -3.99 1.34 14.01
C GLY A 174 -3.73 1.96 12.63
N GLU A 175 -3.80 1.11 11.61
CA GLU A 175 -3.51 1.53 10.23
C GLU A 175 -4.59 2.46 9.66
N HIS A 176 -5.85 2.28 10.06
CA HIS A 176 -6.98 3.06 9.58
C HIS A 176 -7.55 3.95 10.68
N ILE A 177 -7.96 5.15 10.29
CA ILE A 177 -8.70 6.09 11.14
C ILE A 177 -9.90 6.64 10.37
N GLU A 178 -11.00 6.89 11.06
CA GLU A 178 -12.18 7.55 10.49
C GLU A 178 -12.26 8.97 11.03
N PRO A 179 -12.03 10.00 10.20
CA PRO A 179 -12.22 11.39 10.61
C PRO A 179 -13.70 11.65 10.92
N GLU A 180 -14.00 12.07 12.16
CA GLU A 180 -15.32 12.55 12.53
C GLU A 180 -15.37 14.08 12.46
N TYR A 181 -16.33 14.62 11.74
CA TYR A 181 -16.56 16.05 11.67
C TYR A 181 -17.62 16.44 12.71
N VAL A 182 -17.19 17.13 13.76
CA VAL A 182 -18.10 17.66 14.78
C VAL A 182 -18.42 19.10 14.42
N SER A 183 -19.66 19.36 14.01
CA SER A 183 -20.18 20.73 13.91
C SER A 183 -20.67 21.19 15.28
N GLU A 184 -19.94 22.11 15.89
CA GLU A 184 -20.38 22.82 17.07
C GLU A 184 -21.05 24.12 16.63
N TRP A 185 -22.36 24.23 16.88
CA TRP A 185 -23.11 25.46 16.70
C TRP A 185 -22.87 26.37 17.90
N LYS A 186 -22.21 27.51 17.66
CA LYS A 186 -22.05 28.56 18.66
C LYS A 186 -23.03 29.67 18.34
N TYR A 187 -23.91 29.98 19.28
CA TYR A 187 -24.76 31.16 19.21
C TYR A 187 -23.89 32.38 19.52
N GLY A 188 -23.96 33.43 18.69
CA GLY A 188 -23.37 34.71 19.04
C GLY A 188 -24.00 35.27 20.32
N ASP A 189 -23.25 36.07 21.08
CA ASP A 189 -23.67 36.64 22.37
C ASP A 189 -25.02 37.40 22.31
N ASN A 190 -25.43 37.82 21.12
CA ASN A 190 -26.66 38.57 20.87
C ASN A 190 -27.85 37.69 20.44
N GLY A 191 -27.70 36.36 20.38
CA GLY A 191 -28.74 35.43 19.92
C GLY A 191 -29.01 35.46 18.41
N THR A 192 -28.43 36.40 17.67
CA THR A 192 -28.57 36.55 16.21
C THR A 192 -27.33 36.03 15.49
N GLY A 193 -27.49 34.95 14.72
CA GLY A 193 -26.44 34.36 13.88
C GLY A 193 -25.59 33.33 14.63
N GLY A 194 -25.95 32.05 14.51
CA GLY A 194 -25.07 30.97 14.95
C GLY A 194 -23.99 30.69 13.90
N HIS A 195 -22.74 30.51 14.33
CA HIS A 195 -21.67 30.00 13.46
C HIS A 195 -21.47 28.52 13.78
N SER A 196 -21.47 27.67 12.75
CA SER A 196 -21.11 26.27 12.91
C SER A 196 -19.61 26.11 12.70
N THR A 197 -18.86 25.86 13.78
CA THR A 197 -17.45 25.45 13.65
C THR A 197 -17.37 23.95 13.42
N LYS A 198 -16.75 23.51 12.31
CA LYS A 198 -16.52 22.09 12.01
C LYS A 198 -15.13 21.67 12.49
N GLN A 199 -15.05 20.91 13.58
CA GLN A 199 -13.78 20.34 14.05
C GLN A 199 -13.60 18.91 13.53
N VAL A 200 -12.42 18.59 13.01
CA VAL A 200 -12.05 17.21 12.69
C VAL A 200 -11.53 16.51 13.94
N ASN A 201 -12.24 15.46 14.33
CA ASN A 201 -11.86 14.56 15.41
C ASN A 201 -11.45 13.20 14.81
N LEU A 202 -10.14 12.95 14.79
CA LEU A 202 -9.57 11.72 14.22
C LEU A 202 -9.67 10.48 15.10
N THR A 203 -10.36 10.56 16.26
CA THR A 203 -9.99 9.69 17.40
C THR A 203 -11.09 8.79 17.92
N LYS A 204 -12.33 8.97 17.47
CA LYS A 204 -13.49 8.25 18.02
C LYS A 204 -13.70 6.86 17.42
N GLY A 205 -13.27 6.63 16.17
CA GLY A 205 -13.43 5.35 15.46
C GLY A 205 -14.88 4.93 15.21
N THR A 206 -15.08 3.92 14.37
CA THR A 206 -16.42 3.47 13.93
C THR A 206 -17.19 2.63 14.97
N LEU A 207 -16.51 2.16 16.02
CA LEU A 207 -16.98 1.07 16.90
C LEU A 207 -18.13 1.46 17.84
N ARG A 208 -18.65 2.68 17.75
CA ARG A 208 -19.91 3.10 18.40
C ARG A 208 -21.18 2.60 17.72
N LEU A 209 -21.10 1.88 16.59
CA LEU A 209 -22.26 1.17 16.00
C LEU A 209 -22.67 -0.11 16.75
N LYS A 210 -22.11 -0.38 17.94
CA LYS A 210 -22.68 -1.38 18.84
C LYS A 210 -23.99 -0.83 19.45
N ASP A 211 -25.09 -1.52 19.11
CA ASP A 211 -26.29 -1.71 19.94
C ASP A 211 -27.56 -0.87 19.77
N ARG A 212 -27.63 0.23 19.01
CA ARG A 212 -28.94 0.89 18.85
C ARG A 212 -29.86 0.34 17.75
N ASN A 213 -29.32 -0.29 16.70
CA ASN A 213 -30.13 -0.90 15.63
C ASN A 213 -29.84 -2.40 15.49
N ARG A 214 -30.41 -3.22 16.38
CA ARG A 214 -30.37 -4.70 16.33
C ARG A 214 -31.10 -5.33 15.12
N GLY A 215 -31.54 -4.55 14.14
CA GLY A 215 -32.47 -5.01 13.10
C GLY A 215 -31.94 -5.25 11.69
N ARG A 216 -30.72 -4.80 11.31
CA ARG A 216 -30.22 -4.98 9.93
C ARG A 216 -28.82 -5.56 9.90
N GLY A 217 -28.74 -6.89 9.87
CA GLY A 217 -27.48 -7.63 9.72
C GLY A 217 -26.66 -7.24 8.48
N TYR A 218 -27.31 -6.63 7.48
CA TYR A 218 -26.70 -6.17 6.23
C TYR A 218 -25.79 -4.93 6.38
N ASP A 219 -25.95 -4.13 7.44
CA ASP A 219 -25.11 -2.93 7.62
C ASP A 219 -23.69 -3.26 8.07
N ARG A 220 -23.47 -4.43 8.71
CA ARG A 220 -22.13 -4.88 9.12
C ARG A 220 -21.26 -5.35 7.96
N ALA A 221 -21.86 -5.69 6.82
CA ALA A 221 -21.13 -6.09 5.61
C ALA A 221 -20.68 -4.88 4.76
N ARG A 222 -21.04 -3.63 5.15
CA ARG A 222 -20.82 -2.47 4.30
C ARG A 222 -19.37 -2.02 4.26
N PHE A 223 -18.68 -1.92 5.40
CA PHE A 223 -17.33 -1.35 5.49
C PHE A 223 -16.48 -2.03 6.58
N PRO A 224 -15.14 -2.08 6.41
CA PRO A 224 -14.25 -2.54 7.46
C PRO A 224 -14.45 -1.72 8.75
N PRO A 225 -14.54 -2.36 9.92
CA PRO A 225 -14.59 -1.63 11.18
C PRO A 225 -13.24 -0.96 11.44
N VAL A 226 -13.28 0.34 11.68
CA VAL A 226 -12.10 1.13 12.11
C VAL A 226 -12.09 1.19 13.63
N THR A 227 -11.00 0.72 14.24
CA THR A 227 -10.80 0.73 15.69
C THR A 227 -10.66 2.17 16.22
N PRO A 228 -11.17 2.46 17.43
CA PRO A 228 -10.91 3.74 18.09
C PRO A 228 -9.42 3.96 18.30
N VAL A 229 -8.97 5.20 18.12
CA VAL A 229 -7.56 5.57 18.29
C VAL A 229 -7.24 5.66 19.77
N ASN A 230 -6.09 5.13 20.19
CA ASN A 230 -5.63 5.25 21.57
C ASN A 230 -5.19 6.69 21.90
N LEU A 231 -6.13 7.49 22.40
CA LEU A 231 -5.93 8.90 22.76
C LEU A 231 -4.92 9.14 23.88
N ALA A 232 -4.67 8.14 24.73
CA ALA A 232 -3.73 8.29 25.85
C ALA A 232 -2.31 8.66 25.36
N LEU A 233 -1.95 8.27 24.14
CA LEU A 233 -0.67 8.62 23.52
C LEU A 233 -0.48 10.12 23.31
N LEU A 234 -1.56 10.88 23.09
CA LEU A 234 -1.51 12.33 22.96
C LEU A 234 -1.30 13.05 24.30
N GLY A 235 -1.49 12.34 25.42
CA GLY A 235 -1.37 12.86 26.78
C GLY A 235 -0.04 12.57 27.47
N LEU A 236 0.90 11.86 26.83
CA LEU A 236 2.14 11.41 27.48
C LEU A 236 3.15 12.55 27.73
N SER A 237 3.48 13.31 26.70
CA SER A 237 4.39 14.47 26.77
C SER A 237 4.16 15.41 25.58
N LYS A 238 4.64 16.66 25.64
CA LYS A 238 4.53 17.61 24.51
C LYS A 238 5.22 17.07 23.25
N GLN A 239 6.45 16.57 23.39
CA GLN A 239 7.22 16.02 22.27
C GLN A 239 6.55 14.78 21.67
N THR A 240 6.09 13.85 22.51
CA THR A 240 5.37 12.66 22.04
C THR A 240 4.07 13.04 21.35
N ARG A 241 3.33 14.03 21.88
CA ARG A 241 2.10 14.54 21.28
C ARG A 241 2.33 15.10 19.88
N GLU A 242 3.37 15.88 19.66
CA GLU A 242 3.70 16.43 18.35
C GLU A 242 4.04 15.33 17.33
N MET A 243 4.89 14.37 17.71
CA MET A 243 5.20 13.22 16.85
C MET A 243 3.98 12.34 16.57
N ALA A 244 3.17 12.10 17.59
CA ALA A 244 1.93 11.35 17.49
C ALA A 244 0.95 12.00 16.52
N LEU A 245 0.77 13.32 16.58
CA LEU A 245 -0.09 14.04 15.65
C LEU A 245 0.47 13.97 14.22
N ASP A 246 1.78 14.10 14.02
CA ASP A 246 2.41 13.97 12.70
C ASP A 246 2.11 12.60 12.08
N VAL A 247 2.35 11.51 12.82
CA VAL A 247 2.07 10.14 12.37
C VAL A 247 0.56 9.92 12.13
N LEU A 248 -0.28 10.41 13.03
CA LEU A 248 -1.73 10.28 12.93
C LEU A 248 -2.27 10.98 11.67
N TRP A 249 -1.69 12.11 11.26
CA TRP A 249 -2.10 12.86 10.07
C TRP A 249 -1.43 12.38 8.78
N ALA A 250 -0.15 12.02 8.83
CA ALA A 250 0.62 11.68 7.64
C ALA A 250 0.55 10.19 7.28
N ASP A 251 0.64 9.30 8.27
CA ASP A 251 1.00 7.89 8.01
C ASP A 251 -0.16 6.90 8.21
N THR A 252 -1.23 7.27 8.92
CA THR A 252 -2.46 6.46 8.94
C THR A 252 -3.29 6.62 7.66
N THR A 253 -4.13 5.65 7.34
CA THR A 253 -5.08 5.70 6.22
C THR A 253 -6.40 6.32 6.70
N LYS A 254 -6.84 7.41 6.06
CA LYS A 254 -8.07 8.13 6.44
C LYS A 254 -9.22 7.52 5.65
N THR A 255 -10.12 6.85 6.35
CA THR A 255 -11.27 6.17 5.76
C THR A 255 -12.45 7.13 5.75
N TYR A 256 -12.93 7.48 4.55
CA TYR A 256 -14.10 8.33 4.35
C TYR A 256 -15.28 7.49 3.86
N ARG A 257 -16.45 7.73 4.45
CA ARG A 257 -17.70 7.01 4.12
C ARG A 257 -18.74 7.85 3.40
N SER A 258 -18.44 9.11 3.16
CA SER A 258 -19.30 10.07 2.50
C SER A 258 -18.43 11.09 1.75
N PRO A 259 -18.73 11.45 0.49
CA PRO A 259 -17.99 12.50 -0.22
C PRO A 259 -17.96 13.86 0.51
N PRO A 260 -19.07 14.32 1.15
CA PRO A 260 -19.04 15.43 2.10
C PRO A 260 -17.96 15.34 3.18
N ASP A 261 -17.58 14.16 3.65
CA ASP A 261 -16.51 14.06 4.65
C ASP A 261 -15.12 14.31 4.04
N ILE A 262 -15.01 14.28 2.70
CA ILE A 262 -13.80 14.62 1.97
C ILE A 262 -13.80 16.12 1.63
N TRP A 263 -14.95 16.71 1.25
CA TRP A 263 -15.00 18.07 0.68
C TRP A 263 -15.93 19.07 1.38
N SER A 264 -16.68 18.71 2.43
CA SER A 264 -17.64 19.62 3.10
C SER A 264 -16.98 20.73 3.92
N TRP A 265 -15.74 21.08 3.55
CA TRP A 265 -15.07 22.33 3.88
C TRP A 265 -15.72 23.54 3.20
N ASP A 266 -16.83 23.34 2.48
CA ASP A 266 -17.80 24.30 1.92
C ASP A 266 -17.32 25.76 1.92
N THR A 267 -17.02 26.22 0.71
CA THR A 267 -16.69 27.58 0.29
C THR A 267 -17.73 28.64 0.70
N ARG A 268 -18.90 28.26 1.22
CA ARG A 268 -19.86 29.21 1.82
C ARG A 268 -19.47 29.67 3.23
N VAL A 269 -18.46 29.07 3.86
CA VAL A 269 -17.84 29.57 5.09
C VAL A 269 -16.63 30.44 4.73
N GLU A 270 -16.81 31.37 3.79
CA GLU A 270 -15.79 32.36 3.41
C GLU A 270 -15.45 33.37 4.53
N GLN A 271 -16.06 33.25 5.72
CA GLN A 271 -15.95 34.27 6.78
C GLN A 271 -15.51 33.78 8.16
N SER A 272 -15.23 32.48 8.36
CA SER A 272 -14.61 32.03 9.63
C SER A 272 -13.30 31.29 9.36
N ILE A 273 -12.30 32.09 8.99
CA ILE A 273 -10.88 31.76 9.07
C ILE A 273 -10.60 31.29 10.50
N ASP A 274 -10.36 29.99 10.67
CA ASP A 274 -9.53 29.40 11.74
C ASP A 274 -9.65 27.87 11.83
N VAL A 275 -10.60 27.24 11.15
CA VAL A 275 -10.86 25.80 11.35
C VAL A 275 -10.51 24.97 10.12
N LEU A 276 -9.24 24.52 10.13
CA LEU A 276 -8.55 23.57 9.24
C LEU A 276 -7.85 24.20 8.03
N PRO A 277 -6.57 24.61 8.18
CA PRO A 277 -5.82 25.23 7.09
C PRO A 277 -5.61 24.25 5.95
N GLU A 278 -5.56 24.76 4.71
CA GLU A 278 -5.05 24.07 3.51
C GLU A 278 -3.78 23.24 3.79
N ALA A 279 -2.97 23.69 4.76
CA ALA A 279 -1.81 22.99 5.31
C ALA A 279 -2.08 21.53 5.76
N ARG A 280 -3.31 21.15 6.11
CA ARG A 280 -3.65 19.77 6.53
C ARG A 280 -4.12 18.87 5.39
N LEU A 281 -4.56 19.41 4.25
CA LEU A 281 -4.82 18.58 3.06
C LEU A 281 -3.50 18.19 2.41
N GLY A 282 -2.56 19.13 2.45
CA GLY A 282 -1.17 18.87 2.15
C GLY A 282 -0.53 17.79 3.03
N CYS A 283 -1.08 17.42 4.19
CA CYS A 283 -0.50 16.32 5.00
C CYS A 283 -1.15 14.95 4.74
N LEU A 284 -2.25 14.88 3.98
CA LEU A 284 -2.89 13.59 3.66
C LEU A 284 -2.06 12.81 2.63
N ARG A 285 -1.47 11.71 3.07
CA ARG A 285 -0.70 10.81 2.20
C ARG A 285 -1.43 9.51 1.86
N ARG A 286 -2.43 9.12 2.65
CA ARG A 286 -3.13 7.84 2.54
C ARG A 286 -4.63 8.01 2.79
N ILE A 287 -5.43 7.64 1.81
CA ILE A 287 -6.90 7.73 1.89
C ILE A 287 -7.52 6.38 1.51
N GLN A 288 -8.59 6.02 2.21
CA GLN A 288 -9.51 4.98 1.77
C GLN A 288 -10.88 5.61 1.53
N LEU A 289 -11.39 5.43 0.33
CA LEU A 289 -12.77 5.74 -0.02
C LEU A 289 -13.57 4.47 0.24
N ALA A 290 -14.47 4.51 1.21
CA ALA A 290 -15.38 3.43 1.56
C ALA A 290 -16.81 3.96 1.37
N LEU A 291 -17.14 4.27 0.12
CA LEU A 291 -18.34 5.03 -0.24
C LEU A 291 -19.44 4.09 -0.74
N ARG A 292 -20.67 4.61 -0.76
CA ARG A 292 -21.74 3.96 -1.52
C ARG A 292 -21.53 4.15 -3.03
N ASN A 293 -22.22 3.33 -3.81
CA ASN A 293 -22.14 3.39 -5.27
C ASN A 293 -22.70 4.71 -5.81
N ASP A 294 -23.79 5.25 -5.26
CA ASP A 294 -24.29 6.58 -5.63
C ASP A 294 -23.28 7.69 -5.31
N GLU A 295 -22.52 7.52 -4.23
CA GLU A 295 -21.49 8.46 -3.81
C GLU A 295 -20.22 8.39 -4.67
N TYR A 296 -19.82 7.21 -5.15
CA TYR A 296 -18.77 7.09 -6.16
C TYR A 296 -19.20 7.71 -7.49
N VAL A 297 -20.45 7.48 -7.88
CA VAL A 297 -21.06 8.09 -9.07
C VAL A 297 -21.00 9.62 -8.99
N LEU A 298 -21.32 10.19 -7.82
CA LEU A 298 -21.18 11.62 -7.56
C LEU A 298 -19.71 12.08 -7.56
N LEU A 299 -18.85 11.43 -6.77
CA LEU A 299 -17.45 11.82 -6.56
C LEU A 299 -16.64 11.81 -7.86
N PHE A 300 -16.85 10.80 -8.71
CA PHE A 300 -16.14 10.65 -9.98
C PHE A 300 -16.91 11.23 -11.18
N THR A 301 -17.99 11.97 -10.96
CA THR A 301 -18.82 12.57 -12.01
C THR A 301 -19.26 11.56 -13.08
N VAL A 302 -19.63 10.35 -12.66
CA VAL A 302 -20.08 9.28 -13.56
C VAL A 302 -21.42 9.68 -14.16
N ARG A 303 -21.47 9.80 -15.48
CA ARG A 303 -22.69 10.16 -16.20
C ARG A 303 -23.51 8.90 -16.45
N LEU A 304 -24.45 8.61 -15.56
CA LEU A 304 -25.39 7.50 -15.68
C LEU A 304 -26.78 8.01 -16.08
N PRO A 305 -27.46 7.39 -17.06
CA PRO A 305 -28.82 7.76 -17.41
C PRO A 305 -29.77 7.60 -16.20
N GLY A 306 -30.60 8.61 -15.94
CA GLY A 306 -31.57 8.64 -14.85
C GLY A 306 -30.99 8.76 -13.43
N VAL A 307 -29.68 8.94 -13.24
CA VAL A 307 -29.10 9.22 -11.89
C VAL A 307 -28.65 10.66 -11.76
N ASN A 308 -27.99 11.17 -12.80
CA ASN A 308 -27.32 12.46 -12.77
C ASN A 308 -27.74 13.27 -13.99
N ASN A 309 -28.95 13.84 -13.97
CA ASN A 309 -29.34 14.78 -15.02
C ASN A 309 -28.45 16.03 -14.88
N PRO A 310 -27.68 16.43 -15.90
CA PRO A 310 -26.78 17.59 -15.80
C PRO A 310 -27.48 18.88 -15.35
N ALA A 311 -28.79 19.00 -15.58
CA ALA A 311 -29.62 20.13 -15.15
C ALA A 311 -29.79 20.21 -13.61
N ASP A 312 -29.74 19.08 -12.90
CA ASP A 312 -29.92 19.02 -11.43
C ASP A 312 -28.62 19.36 -10.68
N TRP A 313 -27.50 19.46 -11.39
CA TRP A 313 -26.19 19.75 -10.82
C TRP A 313 -26.00 21.26 -10.74
N SER A 314 -26.75 21.92 -9.85
CA SER A 314 -26.43 23.31 -9.45
C SER A 314 -25.11 23.40 -8.66
N TYR A 315 -24.49 22.27 -8.36
CA TYR A 315 -23.18 22.17 -7.72
C TYR A 315 -22.11 22.10 -8.82
N GLN A 316 -21.28 23.17 -8.92
CA GLN A 316 -20.04 23.20 -9.70
C GLN A 316 -19.29 21.88 -9.54
N ASP A 317 -18.78 21.30 -10.64
CA ASP A 317 -18.03 20.03 -10.68
C ASP A 317 -17.01 19.95 -9.52
N PRO A 318 -17.39 19.28 -8.41
CA PRO A 318 -16.57 19.28 -7.20
C PRO A 318 -15.41 18.29 -7.33
N SER A 319 -15.39 17.49 -8.40
CA SER A 319 -14.41 16.43 -8.58
C SER A 319 -13.05 16.96 -9.00
N MET A 320 -12.98 18.00 -9.82
CA MET A 320 -11.69 18.52 -10.29
C MET A 320 -10.91 19.26 -9.19
N SER A 321 -11.60 19.88 -8.23
CA SER A 321 -10.94 20.66 -7.17
C SER A 321 -10.36 19.78 -6.08
N VAL A 322 -11.05 18.71 -5.65
CA VAL A 322 -10.64 17.93 -4.48
C VAL A 322 -9.33 17.17 -4.67
N TRP A 323 -9.09 16.57 -5.85
CA TRP A 323 -7.86 15.82 -6.09
C TRP A 323 -6.63 16.74 -6.20
N ASN A 324 -6.83 17.95 -6.74
CA ASN A 324 -5.79 18.97 -6.80
C ASN A 324 -5.40 19.50 -5.41
N MET A 325 -6.31 19.43 -4.43
CA MET A 325 -6.05 19.81 -3.03
C MET A 325 -5.27 18.74 -2.24
N LEU A 326 -4.97 17.58 -2.85
CA LEU A 326 -4.28 16.47 -2.19
C LEU A 326 -2.89 16.19 -2.82
N PRO A 327 -1.99 17.20 -2.89
CA PRO A 327 -0.74 17.10 -3.64
C PRO A 327 0.24 16.04 -3.10
N ASN A 328 0.09 15.67 -1.83
CA ASN A 328 0.96 14.71 -1.15
C ASN A 328 0.35 13.31 -1.04
N LEU A 329 -0.81 13.07 -1.67
CA LEU A 329 -1.44 11.76 -1.67
C LEU A 329 -0.54 10.73 -2.38
N LYS A 330 -0.11 9.71 -1.63
CA LYS A 330 0.75 8.62 -2.13
C LYS A 330 0.01 7.30 -2.29
N TYR A 331 -1.09 7.14 -1.57
CA TYR A 331 -1.86 5.92 -1.50
C TYR A 331 -3.35 6.24 -1.50
N ILE A 332 -4.10 5.56 -2.38
CA ILE A 332 -5.56 5.55 -2.35
C ILE A 332 -6.07 4.12 -2.40
N ASN A 333 -7.03 3.83 -1.53
CA ASN A 333 -7.80 2.59 -1.56
C ASN A 333 -9.24 2.93 -1.94
N VAL A 334 -9.77 2.25 -2.95
CA VAL A 334 -11.17 2.34 -3.36
C VAL A 334 -11.86 1.04 -2.94
N ASP A 335 -12.68 1.11 -1.89
CA ASP A 335 -13.34 -0.02 -1.25
C ASP A 335 -14.82 -0.07 -1.63
N PHE A 336 -15.18 -1.07 -2.44
CA PHE A 336 -16.55 -1.21 -2.97
C PHE A 336 -17.46 -1.98 -2.01
N GLN A 337 -18.60 -1.39 -1.66
CA GLN A 337 -19.60 -2.00 -0.80
C GLN A 337 -20.26 -3.27 -1.40
N SER A 338 -20.84 -4.08 -0.52
CA SER A 338 -21.64 -5.26 -0.88
C SER A 338 -22.93 -4.92 -1.64
N THR A 339 -23.34 -5.81 -2.55
CA THR A 339 -24.68 -5.78 -3.19
C THR A 339 -25.82 -6.10 -2.26
N ALA A 340 -25.55 -6.68 -1.09
CA ALA A 340 -26.60 -7.02 -0.14
C ALA A 340 -27.22 -5.80 0.57
N GLY A 341 -26.61 -4.61 0.44
CA GLY A 341 -27.10 -3.37 1.04
C GLY A 341 -28.07 -2.61 0.15
N SER A 342 -29.10 -1.99 0.73
CA SER A 342 -30.12 -1.19 0.01
C SER A 342 -29.59 0.05 -0.74
N GLY A 343 -28.29 0.36 -0.59
CA GLY A 343 -27.61 1.46 -1.29
C GLY A 343 -26.67 1.00 -2.40
N TYR A 344 -26.72 -0.27 -2.83
CA TYR A 344 -25.85 -0.77 -3.89
C TYR A 344 -26.18 -0.17 -5.26
N SER A 345 -27.45 0.09 -5.53
CA SER A 345 -27.89 0.63 -6.81
C SER A 345 -27.98 2.16 -6.70
N PRO A 346 -27.28 2.92 -7.55
CA PRO A 346 -27.35 4.38 -7.51
C PRO A 346 -28.75 4.90 -7.85
N TRP A 347 -29.55 4.12 -8.58
CA TRP A 347 -30.94 4.41 -8.91
C TRP A 347 -31.90 4.31 -7.71
N CYS A 348 -31.54 3.56 -6.64
CA CYS A 348 -32.39 3.44 -5.45
C CYS A 348 -32.58 4.76 -4.70
N ARG A 349 -31.63 5.70 -4.77
CA ARG A 349 -31.75 6.99 -4.06
C ARG A 349 -32.84 7.88 -4.65
N SER A 350 -33.07 7.78 -5.96
CA SER A 350 -34.14 8.51 -6.64
C SER A 350 -35.53 8.06 -6.17
N MET A 351 -35.72 6.75 -5.94
CA MET A 351 -37.00 6.21 -5.44
C MET A 351 -37.47 6.86 -4.13
N TYR A 352 -36.56 7.16 -3.21
CA TYR A 352 -36.92 7.76 -1.91
C TYR A 352 -37.11 9.28 -1.97
N ARG A 353 -36.75 9.92 -3.09
CA ARG A 353 -36.96 11.36 -3.31
C ARG A 353 -38.28 11.69 -3.97
N ARG A 354 -39.18 10.72 -4.21
CA ARG A 354 -40.54 10.98 -4.70
C ARG A 354 -41.17 12.09 -3.87
N HIS A 355 -41.25 13.27 -4.49
CA HIS A 355 -42.07 14.35 -3.97
C HIS A 355 -43.52 13.87 -4.14
N PRO A 356 -44.39 14.04 -3.14
CA PRO A 356 -45.79 13.62 -3.23
C PRO A 356 -46.56 14.26 -4.40
N ASP A 357 -46.02 15.30 -5.02
CA ASP A 357 -46.63 16.05 -6.12
C ASP A 357 -46.11 15.69 -7.52
N VAL A 358 -45.19 14.71 -7.67
CA VAL A 358 -44.71 14.30 -9.00
C VAL A 358 -45.71 13.32 -9.61
N SER A 359 -46.35 13.74 -10.70
CA SER A 359 -47.32 12.95 -11.47
C SER A 359 -46.76 11.60 -11.95
N ASP A 360 -47.63 10.59 -12.08
CA ASP A 360 -47.32 9.21 -12.53
C ASP A 360 -46.60 9.09 -13.90
N ASP A 361 -46.44 10.19 -14.64
CA ASP A 361 -45.63 10.27 -15.87
C ASP A 361 -44.11 10.35 -15.62
N ASP A 362 -43.67 10.19 -14.37
CA ASP A 362 -42.28 10.31 -13.95
C ASP A 362 -41.39 9.26 -14.66
N GLU A 363 -40.28 9.73 -15.24
CA GLU A 363 -39.34 8.96 -16.07
C GLU A 363 -38.79 7.72 -15.34
N PHE A 364 -38.80 7.75 -14.00
CA PHE A 364 -38.43 6.64 -13.12
C PHE A 364 -39.41 5.48 -13.08
N ALA A 365 -40.70 5.70 -13.39
CA ALA A 365 -41.69 4.62 -13.49
C ALA A 365 -41.41 3.72 -14.71
N ARG A 366 -40.61 4.19 -15.68
CA ARG A 366 -40.23 3.45 -16.89
C ARG A 366 -38.93 2.66 -16.75
N MET A 367 -38.22 2.76 -15.62
CA MET A 367 -37.00 1.98 -15.40
C MET A 367 -37.32 0.50 -15.16
N ASP A 368 -36.77 -0.35 -16.02
CA ASP A 368 -36.81 -1.80 -15.88
C ASP A 368 -35.73 -2.26 -14.89
N PHE A 369 -36.13 -2.50 -13.64
CA PHE A 369 -35.21 -2.93 -12.57
C PHE A 369 -34.54 -4.27 -12.85
N ASP A 370 -35.14 -5.11 -13.71
CA ASP A 370 -34.59 -6.41 -14.10
C ASP A 370 -33.44 -6.26 -15.12
N ARG A 371 -33.35 -5.11 -15.77
CA ARG A 371 -32.28 -4.82 -16.74
C ARG A 371 -31.07 -4.12 -16.13
N LEU A 372 -31.23 -3.50 -14.97
CA LEU A 372 -30.17 -2.72 -14.31
C LEU A 372 -28.81 -3.43 -14.36
N PRO A 373 -27.72 -2.68 -14.63
CA PRO A 373 -26.41 -3.25 -14.79
C PRO A 373 -26.00 -3.98 -13.51
N CYS A 374 -25.57 -5.23 -13.66
CA CYS A 374 -24.99 -5.96 -12.54
C CYS A 374 -23.79 -5.20 -11.95
N GLN A 375 -23.46 -5.46 -10.67
CA GLN A 375 -22.37 -4.75 -9.97
C GLN A 375 -21.05 -4.74 -10.76
N LYS A 376 -20.73 -5.83 -11.47
CA LYS A 376 -19.51 -5.91 -12.30
C LYS A 376 -19.45 -4.79 -13.35
N VAL A 377 -20.58 -4.53 -14.02
CA VAL A 377 -20.71 -3.51 -15.08
C VAL A 377 -20.70 -2.12 -14.46
N LEU A 378 -21.49 -1.92 -13.39
CA LEU A 378 -21.53 -0.64 -12.69
C LEU A 378 -20.16 -0.20 -12.15
N LEU A 379 -19.40 -1.10 -11.51
CA LEU A 379 -18.06 -0.79 -11.02
C LEU A 379 -17.07 -0.54 -12.16
N HIS A 380 -17.25 -1.21 -13.31
CA HIS A 380 -16.46 -0.91 -14.50
C HIS A 380 -16.70 0.52 -14.97
N TRP A 381 -17.96 0.96 -15.03
CA TRP A 381 -18.33 2.32 -15.40
C TRP A 381 -17.74 3.34 -14.41
N MET A 382 -17.87 3.12 -13.10
CA MET A 382 -17.27 4.01 -12.10
C MET A 382 -15.76 4.16 -12.29
N LEU A 383 -15.05 3.05 -12.52
CA LEU A 383 -13.60 3.06 -12.70
C LEU A 383 -13.16 3.73 -14.00
N CYS A 384 -13.97 3.67 -15.08
CA CYS A 384 -13.71 4.45 -16.31
C CYS A 384 -13.63 5.94 -16.02
N PHE A 385 -14.52 6.47 -15.19
CA PHE A 385 -14.52 7.88 -14.83
C PHE A 385 -13.51 8.19 -13.72
N ALA A 386 -13.31 7.29 -12.76
CA ALA A 386 -12.34 7.46 -11.67
C ALA A 386 -10.90 7.53 -12.17
N ALA A 387 -10.55 6.79 -13.23
CA ALA A 387 -9.19 6.67 -13.73
C ALA A 387 -8.52 8.04 -13.96
N LYS A 388 -9.23 9.00 -14.59
CA LYS A 388 -8.69 10.34 -14.84
C LYS A 388 -8.29 11.08 -13.56
N HIS A 389 -8.95 10.77 -12.45
CA HIS A 389 -8.75 11.42 -11.15
C HIS A 389 -7.70 10.77 -10.29
N ILE A 390 -7.50 9.45 -10.40
CA ILE A 390 -6.66 8.71 -9.43
C ILE A 390 -5.38 8.14 -10.04
N ILE A 391 -5.25 8.08 -11.37
CA ILE A 391 -4.11 7.44 -12.06
C ILE A 391 -2.73 8.05 -11.72
N HIS A 392 -2.71 9.33 -11.32
CA HIS A 392 -1.48 10.01 -10.93
C HIS A 392 -1.00 9.62 -9.51
N ILE A 393 -1.82 8.92 -8.73
CA ILE A 393 -1.50 8.52 -7.36
C ILE A 393 -0.56 7.30 -7.42
N PRO A 394 0.60 7.33 -6.74
CA PRO A 394 1.62 6.28 -6.86
C PRO A 394 1.16 4.85 -6.53
N THR A 395 0.24 4.69 -5.60
CA THR A 395 -0.28 3.39 -5.16
C THR A 395 -1.79 3.43 -5.11
N ILE A 396 -2.44 2.57 -5.89
CA ILE A 396 -3.91 2.49 -6.00
C ILE A 396 -4.35 1.06 -5.72
N GLU A 397 -5.15 0.87 -4.68
CA GLU A 397 -5.70 -0.43 -4.33
C GLU A 397 -7.21 -0.47 -4.54
N LEU A 398 -7.68 -1.55 -5.16
CA LEU A 398 -9.10 -1.83 -5.31
C LEU A 398 -9.49 -2.97 -4.36
N THR A 399 -10.38 -2.68 -3.41
CA THR A 399 -10.80 -3.64 -2.38
C THR A 399 -12.33 -3.72 -2.26
N GLY A 400 -12.83 -4.51 -1.31
CA GLY A 400 -14.26 -4.74 -1.12
C GLY A 400 -14.86 -5.78 -2.07
N PHE A 401 -16.13 -5.60 -2.40
CA PHE A 401 -16.96 -6.50 -3.21
C PHE A 401 -16.77 -6.23 -4.72
N LEU A 402 -15.60 -6.59 -5.22
CA LEU A 402 -15.23 -6.48 -6.63
C LEU A 402 -14.85 -7.86 -7.19
N LYS A 403 -15.37 -8.23 -8.37
CA LYS A 403 -14.96 -9.49 -9.02
C LYS A 403 -13.47 -9.45 -9.37
N THR A 404 -12.76 -10.56 -9.14
CA THR A 404 -11.31 -10.69 -9.42
C THR A 404 -10.92 -10.27 -10.83
N CYS A 405 -11.72 -10.62 -11.85
CA CYS A 405 -11.45 -10.22 -13.23
C CYS A 405 -11.52 -8.69 -13.43
N THR A 406 -12.47 -8.01 -12.80
CA THR A 406 -12.59 -6.55 -12.86
C THR A 406 -11.43 -5.89 -12.11
N LYS A 407 -11.07 -6.43 -10.93
CA LYS A 407 -9.89 -5.99 -10.16
C LYS A 407 -8.61 -6.08 -10.99
N GLN A 408 -8.32 -7.25 -11.56
CA GLN A 408 -7.11 -7.46 -12.36
C GLN A 408 -7.06 -6.57 -13.60
N LYS A 409 -8.18 -6.41 -14.33
CA LYS A 409 -8.28 -5.48 -15.48
C LYS A 409 -7.88 -4.07 -15.06
N TRP A 410 -8.48 -3.56 -13.97
CA TRP A 410 -8.27 -2.16 -13.58
C TRP A 410 -6.96 -1.91 -12.87
N GLU A 411 -6.47 -2.81 -12.03
CA GLU A 411 -5.11 -2.69 -11.46
C GLU A 411 -4.07 -2.70 -12.59
N ALA A 412 -4.23 -3.56 -13.60
CA ALA A 412 -3.38 -3.52 -14.78
C ALA A 412 -3.43 -2.15 -15.47
N ILE A 413 -4.63 -1.55 -15.67
CA ILE A 413 -4.87 -0.23 -16.28
C ILE A 413 -4.35 0.95 -15.41
N LEU A 414 -4.34 0.81 -14.09
CA LEU A 414 -3.90 1.87 -13.19
C LEU A 414 -2.39 1.84 -12.92
N TYR A 415 -1.74 0.67 -13.01
CA TYR A 415 -0.30 0.52 -12.71
C TYR A 415 0.66 0.69 -13.89
N ASP A 416 0.25 0.37 -15.11
CA ASP A 416 1.11 0.59 -16.28
C ASP A 416 1.10 2.07 -16.69
N ARG A 417 2.30 2.67 -16.66
CA ARG A 417 2.55 4.12 -16.74
C ARG A 417 2.83 4.63 -18.15
N SER A 418 2.87 3.78 -19.18
CA SER A 418 3.32 4.20 -20.53
C SER A 418 2.21 4.74 -21.46
N ARG A 419 1.08 5.22 -20.92
CA ARG A 419 -0.22 4.98 -21.58
C ARG A 419 -0.89 6.16 -22.27
N THR A 420 -0.68 6.27 -23.58
CA THR A 420 -1.61 6.96 -24.49
C THR A 420 -2.79 6.06 -24.89
N ASP A 421 -2.53 4.77 -25.13
CA ASP A 421 -3.52 3.85 -25.74
C ASP A 421 -4.74 3.58 -24.86
N TYR A 422 -4.54 3.37 -23.56
CA TYR A 422 -5.64 3.09 -22.64
C TYR A 422 -6.51 4.31 -22.35
N MET A 423 -5.96 5.52 -22.45
CA MET A 423 -6.75 6.73 -22.26
C MET A 423 -7.75 6.93 -23.41
N ASN A 424 -7.42 6.47 -24.62
CA ASN A 424 -8.36 6.46 -25.74
C ASN A 424 -9.46 5.41 -25.49
N ILE A 425 -9.11 4.20 -25.08
CA ILE A 425 -10.09 3.15 -24.72
C ILE A 425 -11.03 3.64 -23.61
N ILE A 426 -10.50 4.27 -22.55
CA ILE A 426 -11.31 4.81 -21.45
C ILE A 426 -12.26 5.91 -21.96
N LYS A 427 -11.81 6.78 -22.86
CA LYS A 427 -12.67 7.82 -23.46
C LYS A 427 -13.78 7.23 -24.31
N GLU A 428 -13.47 6.24 -25.15
CA GLU A 428 -14.45 5.52 -25.97
C GLU A 428 -15.50 4.83 -25.08
N GLU A 429 -15.07 4.15 -24.01
CA GLU A 429 -15.96 3.53 -23.03
C GLU A 429 -16.82 4.57 -22.30
N GLN A 430 -16.25 5.71 -21.88
CA GLN A 430 -17.02 6.80 -21.28
C GLN A 430 -18.09 7.34 -22.23
N GLN A 431 -17.77 7.49 -23.52
CA GLN A 431 -18.75 7.92 -24.55
C GLN A 431 -19.83 6.87 -24.76
N ALA A 432 -19.47 5.59 -24.82
CA ALA A 432 -20.42 4.49 -24.94
C ALA A 432 -21.40 4.46 -23.76
N ILE A 433 -20.92 4.66 -22.52
CA ILE A 433 -21.76 4.74 -21.31
C ILE A 433 -22.73 5.92 -21.39
N VAL A 434 -22.26 7.09 -21.82
CA VAL A 434 -23.10 8.30 -21.96
C VAL A 434 -24.17 8.13 -23.05
N ALA A 435 -23.87 7.36 -24.09
CA ALA A 435 -24.78 7.10 -25.20
C ALA A 435 -25.81 6.00 -24.93
N LEU A 436 -25.76 5.31 -23.78
CA LEU A 436 -26.74 4.28 -23.43
C LEU A 436 -28.14 4.92 -23.26
N PRO A 437 -29.15 4.48 -24.03
CA PRO A 437 -30.51 4.96 -23.82
C PRO A 437 -31.05 4.37 -22.52
N LEU A 438 -31.93 5.12 -21.85
CA LEU A 438 -32.51 4.76 -20.56
C LEU A 438 -33.23 3.39 -20.58
N GLU A 439 -33.77 3.01 -21.74
CA GLU A 439 -34.49 1.75 -22.01
C GLU A 439 -33.56 0.52 -22.15
N ASN A 440 -32.26 0.74 -22.37
CA ASN A 440 -31.23 -0.30 -22.51
C ASN A 440 -30.32 -0.38 -21.28
N LEU A 441 -30.60 0.41 -20.24
CA LEU A 441 -30.07 0.17 -18.89
C LEU A 441 -30.77 -1.02 -18.26
#